data_AF-A0A132H145-F1
#
_entry.id   AF-A0A132H145-F1
#
_cell.length_a   1.000
_cell.length_b   1.000
_cell.length_c   1.000
_cell.angle_alpha   90.00
_cell.angle_beta   90.00
_cell.angle_gamma   90.00
#
_symmetry.space_group_name_H-M   'P 1'
#
loop_
_entity.id
_entity.type
_entity.pdbx_description
1 polymer ?
#
loop_
_entity_poly.entity_id
_entity_poly.type
_entity_poly.pdbx_seq_one_letter_code
_entity_poly.pdbx_strand_id
1 'polypeptide(L)'
;MKKVVLIAVLFSMVTLSAKAQWFDFSQNAYDATVGVNLGMVGYHMGNSQAEKNLAGFGFGVSASLVGFYADFIYQNPEHRWDRKVTQAQYDDHTALAINVGYKVPVLPWLNIIPLIGYSNETTGKTLGNSIGVDTESHSIYHDYNVEHRYNHFNYGVGLSVKPIKWLEIGGVCSASAIYGNVSVNLMKFKD
;
A
#
# COMPACT_ATOMS: atom_id res chain seq x y z
N MET A 1 -15.57 18.38 -6.89
CA MET A 1 -16.44 17.85 -7.97
C MET A 1 -15.67 17.35 -9.19
N LYS A 2 -14.80 18.14 -9.84
CA LYS A 2 -14.05 17.70 -11.05
C LYS A 2 -13.25 16.38 -10.88
N LYS A 3 -12.59 16.19 -9.74
CA LYS A 3 -11.83 14.97 -9.43
C LYS A 3 -12.71 13.72 -9.24
N VAL A 4 -13.88 13.87 -8.61
CA VAL A 4 -14.83 12.76 -8.39
C VAL A 4 -15.45 12.30 -9.70
N VAL A 5 -15.77 13.26 -10.59
CA VAL A 5 -16.26 12.95 -11.94
C VAL A 5 -15.20 12.23 -12.76
N LEU A 6 -13.94 12.65 -12.70
CA LEU A 6 -12.85 11.97 -13.41
C LEU A 6 -12.64 10.54 -12.90
N ILE A 7 -12.69 10.32 -11.58
CA ILE A 7 -12.59 8.98 -10.99
C ILE A 7 -13.78 8.11 -11.40
N ALA A 8 -15.01 8.64 -11.35
CA ALA A 8 -16.20 7.92 -11.79
C ALA A 8 -16.13 7.58 -13.29
N VAL A 9 -15.62 8.48 -14.12
CA VAL A 9 -15.37 8.24 -15.55
C VAL A 9 -14.32 7.14 -15.73
N LEU A 10 -13.18 7.22 -15.06
CA LEU A 10 -12.14 6.19 -15.14
C LEU A 10 -12.65 4.82 -14.64
N PHE A 11 -13.38 4.77 -13.53
CA PHE A 11 -13.99 3.53 -13.03
C PHE A 11 -15.06 2.99 -13.97
N SER A 12 -15.88 3.86 -14.56
CA SER A 12 -16.87 3.48 -15.56
C SER A 12 -16.21 2.96 -16.84
N MET A 13 -15.08 3.52 -17.25
CA MET A 13 -14.31 3.04 -18.40
C MET A 13 -13.65 1.71 -18.11
N VAL A 14 -13.07 1.50 -16.91
CA VAL A 14 -12.51 0.20 -16.52
C VAL A 14 -13.58 -0.88 -16.44
N THR A 15 -14.77 -0.55 -15.91
CA THR A 15 -15.91 -1.50 -15.85
C THR A 15 -16.55 -1.75 -17.22
N LEU A 16 -16.60 -0.75 -18.10
CA LEU A 16 -17.01 -0.90 -19.49
C LEU A 16 -15.99 -1.70 -20.30
N SER A 17 -14.68 -1.52 -20.08
CA SER A 17 -13.62 -2.35 -20.69
C SER A 17 -13.57 -3.77 -20.16
N ALA A 18 -14.08 -4.02 -18.95
CA ALA A 18 -14.24 -5.37 -18.41
C ALA A 18 -15.51 -6.08 -18.92
N LYS A 19 -16.57 -5.34 -19.29
CA LYS A 19 -17.82 -5.90 -19.84
C LYS A 19 -17.90 -5.91 -21.37
N ALA A 20 -17.30 -4.94 -22.04
CA ALA A 20 -17.16 -4.93 -23.48
C ALA A 20 -15.88 -5.70 -23.83
N GLN A 21 -16.00 -6.77 -24.62
CA GLN A 21 -14.92 -7.61 -25.16
C GLN A 21 -13.88 -6.85 -26.03
N TRP A 22 -13.74 -5.54 -25.87
CA TRP A 22 -12.83 -4.68 -26.66
C TRP A 22 -11.35 -4.92 -26.31
N PHE A 23 -11.10 -5.43 -25.11
CA PHE A 23 -9.88 -6.15 -24.79
C PHE A 23 -10.26 -7.61 -24.70
N ASP A 24 -9.89 -8.41 -25.70
CA ASP A 24 -9.96 -9.86 -25.63
C ASP A 24 -8.91 -10.33 -24.62
N PHE A 25 -9.19 -10.08 -23.33
CA PHE A 25 -8.48 -10.72 -22.24
C PHE A 25 -8.79 -12.19 -22.40
N SER A 26 -7.88 -12.92 -23.05
CA SER A 26 -8.00 -14.37 -23.24
C SER A 26 -8.52 -15.01 -21.94
N GLN A 27 -9.33 -16.06 -22.01
CA GLN A 27 -9.81 -16.77 -20.81
C GLN A 27 -8.69 -16.99 -19.76
N ASN A 28 -7.46 -17.23 -20.23
CA ASN A 28 -6.24 -17.35 -19.44
C ASN A 28 -5.88 -16.10 -18.60
N ALA A 29 -6.13 -14.90 -19.13
CA ALA A 29 -5.92 -13.62 -18.47
C ALA A 29 -6.99 -13.36 -17.39
N TYR A 30 -8.26 -13.69 -17.65
CA TYR A 30 -9.32 -13.66 -16.64
C TYR A 30 -9.01 -14.63 -15.49
N ASP A 31 -8.71 -15.89 -15.83
CA ASP A 31 -8.31 -16.96 -14.90
C ASP A 31 -7.14 -16.60 -14.00
N ALA A 32 -6.22 -15.75 -14.47
CA ALA A 32 -5.11 -15.29 -13.65
C ALA A 32 -5.60 -14.42 -12.50
N THR A 33 -6.67 -13.64 -12.65
CA THR A 33 -7.14 -12.66 -11.65
C THR A 33 -8.17 -13.19 -10.66
N VAL A 34 -8.70 -14.39 -10.91
CA VAL A 34 -9.72 -15.05 -10.08
C VAL A 34 -9.05 -15.78 -8.92
N GLY A 35 -8.99 -15.12 -7.76
CA GLY A 35 -8.58 -15.77 -6.52
C GLY A 35 -8.38 -14.82 -5.35
N VAL A 36 -8.12 -15.38 -4.17
CA VAL A 36 -7.78 -14.62 -2.95
C VAL A 36 -6.27 -14.58 -2.82
N ASN A 37 -5.67 -13.39 -2.93
CA ASN A 37 -4.25 -13.20 -2.64
C ASN A 37 -4.10 -12.43 -1.33
N LEU A 38 -3.16 -12.83 -0.48
CA LEU A 38 -2.71 -12.07 0.68
C LEU A 38 -1.21 -11.89 0.58
N GLY A 39 -0.70 -10.67 0.73
CA GLY A 39 0.72 -10.41 0.63
C GLY A 39 1.26 -9.34 1.55
N MET A 40 2.53 -9.46 1.92
CA MET A 40 3.25 -8.48 2.75
C MET A 40 3.89 -7.41 1.88
N VAL A 41 3.91 -6.18 2.38
CA VAL A 41 4.51 -5.01 1.76
C VAL A 41 5.72 -4.55 2.58
N GLY A 42 6.89 -4.42 1.95
CA GLY A 42 8.18 -4.42 2.67
C GLY A 42 9.05 -3.16 2.60
N TYR A 43 8.60 -2.05 2.01
CA TYR A 43 9.39 -0.81 1.98
C TYR A 43 8.50 0.39 1.69
N HIS A 44 8.65 1.54 2.36
CA HIS A 44 7.88 2.75 2.08
C HIS A 44 8.85 3.92 1.85
N MET A 45 8.83 4.49 0.64
CA MET A 45 9.54 5.75 0.34
C MET A 45 8.53 6.89 0.30
N GLY A 46 8.48 7.72 1.33
CA GLY A 46 7.64 8.92 1.37
C GLY A 46 8.06 9.88 0.26
N ASN A 47 7.16 10.19 -0.67
CA ASN A 47 7.45 11.07 -1.82
C ASN A 47 6.61 12.36 -1.80
N SER A 48 5.99 12.68 -0.66
CA SER A 48 5.25 13.93 -0.54
C SER A 48 6.21 15.12 -0.48
N GLN A 49 5.69 16.29 -0.91
CA GLN A 49 6.39 17.58 -0.89
C GLN A 49 6.94 17.98 0.49
N ALA A 50 6.51 17.31 1.57
CA ALA A 50 6.97 17.61 2.90
C ALA A 50 8.47 17.32 3.06
N GLU A 51 9.00 16.18 2.60
CA GLU A 51 10.35 15.77 3.02
C GLU A 51 11.07 14.94 1.94
N LYS A 52 12.07 15.56 1.30
CA LYS A 52 12.82 15.01 0.15
C LYS A 52 13.72 13.79 0.45
N ASN A 53 13.75 13.22 1.65
CA ASN A 53 14.80 12.27 2.05
C ASN A 53 14.37 11.18 3.05
N LEU A 54 13.12 10.73 3.07
CA LEU A 54 12.68 9.73 4.05
C LEU A 54 12.27 8.42 3.39
N ALA A 55 13.21 7.48 3.41
CA ALA A 55 12.97 6.08 3.13
C ALA A 55 13.00 5.34 4.45
N GLY A 56 11.87 4.73 4.83
CA GLY A 56 11.77 3.97 6.07
C GLY A 56 11.06 2.63 5.85
N PHE A 57 11.21 1.74 6.81
CA PHE A 57 10.58 0.42 6.74
C PHE A 57 9.12 0.53 7.15
N GLY A 58 8.23 0.57 6.16
CA GLY A 58 6.79 0.38 6.33
C GLY A 58 6.44 -1.12 6.28
N PHE A 59 5.45 -1.52 7.08
CA PHE A 59 4.79 -2.81 6.96
C PHE A 59 3.44 -2.59 6.30
N GLY A 60 3.06 -3.49 5.40
CA GLY A 60 1.72 -3.46 4.84
C GLY A 60 1.22 -4.83 4.44
N VAL A 61 -0.08 -4.87 4.16
CA VAL A 61 -0.77 -6.04 3.66
C VAL A 61 -1.53 -5.68 2.40
N SER A 62 -1.53 -6.58 1.43
CA SER A 62 -2.34 -6.46 0.22
C SER A 62 -3.26 -7.65 0.11
N ALA A 63 -4.47 -7.40 -0.36
CA ALA A 63 -5.46 -8.41 -0.64
C ALA A 63 -5.99 -8.23 -2.07
N SER A 64 -6.33 -9.32 -2.74
CA SER A 64 -7.11 -9.23 -3.97
C SER A 64 -8.18 -10.29 -4.05
N LEU A 65 -9.34 -9.96 -4.63
CA LEU A 65 -10.44 -10.86 -4.88
C LEU A 65 -11.00 -10.60 -6.28
N VAL A 66 -10.95 -11.60 -7.16
CA VAL A 66 -11.53 -11.53 -8.53
C VAL A 66 -11.15 -10.22 -9.24
N GLY A 67 -9.84 -10.00 -9.39
CA GLY A 67 -9.29 -8.79 -9.99
C GLY A 67 -9.29 -7.54 -9.11
N PHE A 68 -10.23 -7.37 -8.17
CA PHE A 68 -10.18 -6.25 -7.22
C PHE A 68 -8.96 -6.38 -6.33
N TYR A 69 -8.22 -5.30 -6.15
CA TYR A 69 -7.03 -5.22 -5.33
C TYR A 69 -7.20 -4.12 -4.30
N ALA A 70 -6.74 -4.39 -3.07
CA ALA A 70 -6.62 -3.39 -2.03
C ALA A 70 -5.30 -3.61 -1.29
N ASP A 71 -4.68 -2.53 -0.85
CA ASP A 71 -3.57 -2.60 0.07
C ASP A 71 -3.69 -1.57 1.18
N PHE A 72 -2.97 -1.88 2.25
CA PHE A 72 -2.78 -1.06 3.41
C PHE A 72 -1.29 -1.04 3.73
N ILE A 73 -0.76 0.15 3.97
CA ILE A 73 0.63 0.35 4.38
C ILE A 73 0.63 1.24 5.60
N TYR A 74 1.48 0.88 6.55
CA TYR A 74 1.71 1.65 7.74
C TYR A 74 3.19 1.65 8.11
N GLN A 75 3.69 2.82 8.45
CA GLN A 75 5.04 3.05 8.94
C GLN A 75 4.96 3.63 10.35
N ASN A 76 5.54 2.95 11.33
CA ASN A 76 5.67 3.47 12.68
C ASN A 76 6.78 4.52 12.76
N PRO A 77 6.73 5.43 13.76
CA PRO A 77 7.86 6.27 14.12
C PRO A 77 9.09 5.40 14.46
N GLU A 78 10.25 5.74 13.92
CA GLU A 78 11.44 4.90 13.98
C GLU A 78 12.01 4.80 15.40
N HIS A 79 12.00 5.91 16.14
CA HIS A 79 12.60 5.99 17.47
C HIS A 79 11.64 5.63 18.61
N ARG A 80 10.41 5.18 18.28
CA ARG A 80 9.37 4.86 19.29
C ARG A 80 9.81 3.79 20.29
N TRP A 81 10.68 2.87 19.89
CA TRP A 81 11.10 1.72 20.70
C TRP A 81 12.58 1.75 21.11
N ASP A 82 13.26 2.87 20.89
CA ASP A 82 14.67 3.00 21.22
C ASP A 82 14.89 2.99 22.74
N ARG A 83 15.71 2.05 23.22
CA ARG A 83 15.98 1.86 24.65
C ARG A 83 17.14 2.72 25.18
N LYS A 84 17.79 3.49 24.31
CA LYS A 84 19.00 4.27 24.61
C LYS A 84 18.77 5.73 24.26
N VAL A 85 18.06 6.46 25.11
CA VAL A 85 17.80 7.87 24.82
C VAL A 85 18.32 8.76 25.94
N THR A 86 19.55 9.23 25.72
CA THR A 86 20.21 10.34 26.42
C THR A 86 19.93 11.70 25.76
N GLN A 87 19.18 11.75 24.65
CA GLN A 87 18.81 12.97 23.92
C GLN A 87 17.34 13.33 24.11
N ALA A 88 17.03 14.64 24.19
CA ALA A 88 15.72 15.09 24.65
C ALA A 88 14.56 14.79 23.67
N GLN A 89 14.79 14.79 22.35
CA GLN A 89 13.75 14.65 21.32
C GLN A 89 14.34 14.15 19.98
N TYR A 90 13.62 13.29 19.26
CA TYR A 90 13.93 12.87 17.88
C TYR A 90 12.84 13.38 16.93
N ASP A 91 13.22 13.90 15.77
CA ASP A 91 12.28 14.16 14.68
C ASP A 91 11.91 12.83 14.03
N ASP A 92 10.63 12.51 14.02
CA ASP A 92 10.09 11.22 13.62
C ASP A 92 8.87 11.38 12.72
N HIS A 93 8.60 10.34 11.94
CA HIS A 93 7.55 10.35 10.93
C HIS A 93 6.74 9.06 10.98
N THR A 94 5.45 9.18 10.65
CA THR A 94 4.59 8.03 10.42
C THR A 94 3.79 8.26 9.17
N ALA A 95 3.54 7.18 8.43
CA ALA A 95 2.78 7.20 7.20
C ALA A 95 1.78 6.07 7.23
N LEU A 96 0.61 6.35 6.67
CA LEU A 96 -0.45 5.39 6.43
C LEU A 96 -0.98 5.61 5.02
N ALA A 97 -1.11 4.53 4.26
CA ALA A 97 -1.75 4.56 2.95
C ALA A 97 -2.73 3.41 2.82
N ILE A 98 -3.88 3.70 2.22
CA ILE A 98 -4.85 2.69 1.78
C ILE A 98 -5.07 2.92 0.30
N ASN A 99 -4.84 1.89 -0.51
CA ASN A 99 -5.08 1.95 -1.94
C ASN A 99 -6.03 0.86 -2.38
N VAL A 100 -6.80 1.16 -3.42
CA VAL A 100 -7.65 0.20 -4.12
C VAL A 100 -7.40 0.32 -5.61
N GLY A 101 -7.56 -0.80 -6.31
CA GLY A 101 -7.34 -0.90 -7.74
C GLY A 101 -7.97 -2.13 -8.34
N TYR A 102 -7.73 -2.30 -9.63
CA TYR A 102 -8.17 -3.48 -10.36
C TYR A 102 -6.98 -4.07 -11.12
N LYS A 103 -6.73 -5.37 -10.95
CA LYS A 103 -5.70 -6.10 -11.67
C LYS A 103 -6.13 -6.27 -13.12
N VAL A 104 -5.48 -5.55 -14.02
CA VAL A 104 -5.64 -5.67 -15.46
C VAL A 104 -4.58 -6.66 -15.96
N PRO A 105 -4.97 -7.87 -16.39
CA PRO A 105 -4.01 -8.85 -16.87
C PRO A 105 -3.52 -8.45 -18.27
N VAL A 106 -2.23 -8.17 -18.41
CA VAL A 106 -1.62 -7.80 -19.70
C VAL A 106 -1.06 -9.03 -20.40
N LEU A 107 -0.46 -9.94 -19.63
CA LEU A 107 0.01 -11.25 -20.07
C LEU A 107 -0.46 -12.31 -19.05
N PRO A 108 -0.46 -13.61 -19.39
CA PRO A 108 -0.86 -14.66 -18.45
C PRO A 108 -0.10 -14.65 -17.12
N TRP A 109 1.11 -14.11 -17.12
CA TRP A 109 1.99 -13.99 -15.96
C TRP A 109 2.20 -12.56 -15.47
N LEU A 110 1.60 -11.53 -16.09
CA LEU A 110 1.81 -10.12 -15.76
C LEU A 110 0.49 -9.35 -15.65
N ASN A 111 0.31 -8.62 -14.55
CA ASN A 111 -0.82 -7.72 -14.31
C ASN A 111 -0.31 -6.30 -14.08
N ILE A 112 -1.07 -5.32 -14.57
CA ILE A 112 -0.95 -3.91 -14.22
C ILE A 112 -2.11 -3.54 -13.30
N ILE A 113 -1.85 -2.77 -12.26
CA ILE A 113 -2.83 -2.42 -11.24
C ILE A 113 -2.89 -0.89 -11.14
N PRO A 114 -3.79 -0.20 -11.85
CA PRO A 114 -4.06 1.21 -11.55
C PRO A 114 -4.61 1.34 -10.14
N LEU A 115 -4.06 2.27 -9.36
CA LEU A 115 -4.38 2.47 -7.96
C LEU A 115 -4.87 3.89 -7.70
N ILE A 116 -5.88 3.98 -6.85
CA ILE A 116 -6.32 5.22 -6.21
C ILE A 116 -6.51 4.96 -4.73
N GLY A 117 -6.33 5.99 -3.91
CA GLY A 117 -6.31 5.78 -2.49
C GLY A 117 -6.27 7.06 -1.68
N TYR A 118 -5.99 6.87 -0.41
CA TYR A 118 -5.82 7.91 0.57
C TYR A 118 -4.53 7.66 1.32
N SER A 119 -3.78 8.72 1.57
CA SER A 119 -2.60 8.69 2.41
C SER A 119 -2.69 9.77 3.48
N ASN A 120 -2.19 9.40 4.66
CA ASN A 120 -1.99 10.26 5.79
C ASN A 120 -0.51 10.14 6.19
N GLU A 121 0.19 11.25 6.14
CA GLU A 121 1.58 11.35 6.59
C GLU A 121 1.62 12.35 7.74
N THR A 122 2.34 12.01 8.81
CA THR A 122 2.59 12.95 9.89
C THR A 122 4.07 13.04 10.20
N THR A 123 4.51 14.26 10.47
CA THR A 123 5.84 14.55 10.99
C THR A 123 5.68 15.14 12.39
N GLY A 124 6.65 14.88 13.25
CA GLY A 124 6.51 15.17 14.66
C GLY A 124 7.75 14.76 15.44
N LYS A 125 7.62 14.74 16.76
CA LYS A 125 8.75 14.42 17.65
C LYS A 125 8.46 13.26 18.55
N THR A 126 9.38 12.31 18.59
CA THR A 126 9.42 11.27 19.61
C THR A 126 10.15 11.79 20.84
N LEU A 127 9.46 11.82 21.96
CA LEU A 127 9.95 12.39 23.22
C LEU A 127 10.74 11.35 24.01
N GLY A 128 12.06 11.44 23.95
CA GLY A 128 12.99 10.52 24.63
C GLY A 128 12.87 10.45 26.16
N ASN A 129 12.25 11.45 26.77
CA ASN A 129 12.02 11.55 28.21
C ASN A 129 10.63 11.06 28.64
N SER A 130 9.73 10.75 27.71
CA SER A 130 8.45 10.11 27.98
C SER A 130 8.66 8.60 27.92
N ILE A 131 8.33 7.87 28.98
CA ILE A 131 8.47 6.40 29.02
C ILE A 131 7.10 5.83 29.35
N GLY A 132 6.46 5.26 28.33
CA GLY A 132 5.29 4.41 28.48
C GLY A 132 5.73 2.96 28.62
N VAL A 133 5.06 2.22 29.50
CA VAL A 133 5.15 0.76 29.56
C VAL A 133 3.84 0.21 29.04
N ASP A 134 3.89 -0.48 27.92
CA ASP A 134 2.80 -1.32 27.48
C ASP A 134 2.79 -2.58 28.36
N THR A 135 1.80 -2.66 29.25
CA THR A 135 1.65 -3.74 30.23
C THR A 135 1.28 -5.07 29.58
N GLU A 136 0.77 -5.07 28.36
CA GLU A 136 0.39 -6.30 27.64
C GLU A 136 1.59 -6.86 26.88
N SER A 137 2.29 -6.00 26.13
CA SER A 137 3.46 -6.41 25.34
C SER A 137 4.78 -6.34 26.12
N HIS A 138 4.76 -5.91 27.38
CA HIS A 138 5.93 -5.66 28.23
C HIS A 138 6.99 -4.77 27.54
N SER A 139 6.53 -3.91 26.64
CA SER A 139 7.40 -3.08 25.81
C SER A 139 7.46 -1.66 26.35
N ILE A 140 8.67 -1.10 26.33
CA ILE A 140 8.89 0.30 26.62
C ILE A 140 8.72 1.07 25.32
N TYR A 141 7.96 2.16 25.35
CA TYR A 141 7.79 3.07 24.22
C TYR A 141 7.94 4.52 24.64
N HIS A 142 8.32 5.34 23.68
CA HIS A 142 8.32 6.80 23.78
C HIS A 142 7.07 7.37 23.12
N ASP A 143 6.53 8.46 23.69
CA ASP A 143 5.39 9.18 23.11
C ASP A 143 5.83 9.92 21.84
N TYR A 144 4.96 9.86 20.83
CA TYR A 144 5.12 10.58 19.57
C TYR A 144 4.11 11.72 19.50
N ASN A 145 4.62 12.96 19.44
CA ASN A 145 3.81 14.16 19.28
C ASN A 145 3.81 14.61 17.83
N VAL A 146 2.63 14.57 17.21
CA VAL A 146 2.40 15.04 15.84
C VAL A 146 2.50 16.57 15.80
N GLU A 147 3.41 17.10 15.01
CA GLU A 147 3.54 18.55 14.74
C GLU A 147 2.82 18.93 13.45
N HIS A 148 2.96 18.12 12.40
CA HIS A 148 2.31 18.33 11.12
C HIS A 148 1.60 17.08 10.63
N ARG A 149 0.46 17.29 9.96
CA ARG A 149 -0.34 16.25 9.33
C ARG A 149 -0.66 16.62 7.90
N TYR A 150 -0.33 15.73 7.00
CA TYR A 150 -0.57 15.84 5.56
C TYR A 150 -1.55 14.75 5.16
N ASN A 151 -2.68 15.15 4.59
CA ASN A 151 -3.68 14.24 4.05
C ASN A 151 -3.78 14.49 2.56
N HIS A 152 -3.61 13.45 1.75
CA HIS A 152 -3.71 13.60 0.31
C HIS A 152 -4.35 12.41 -0.36
N PHE A 153 -4.89 12.71 -1.54
CA PHE A 153 -5.34 11.70 -2.47
C PHE A 153 -4.11 10.98 -3.03
N ASN A 154 -4.07 9.67 -2.84
CA ASN A 154 -3.00 8.83 -3.37
C ASN A 154 -3.43 8.25 -4.72
N TYR A 155 -2.48 8.11 -5.63
CA TYR A 155 -2.69 7.45 -6.92
C TYR A 155 -1.39 6.82 -7.37
N GLY A 156 -1.48 5.76 -8.15
CA GLY A 156 -0.30 5.01 -8.52
C GLY A 156 -0.55 3.90 -9.52
N VAL A 157 0.49 3.12 -9.75
CA VAL A 157 0.46 1.93 -10.56
C VAL A 157 1.23 0.81 -9.87
N GLY A 158 0.61 -0.36 -9.82
CA GLY A 158 1.22 -1.62 -9.45
C GLY A 158 1.55 -2.47 -10.66
N LEU A 159 2.58 -3.28 -10.53
CA LEU A 159 2.90 -4.39 -11.41
C LEU A 159 2.92 -5.65 -10.57
N SER A 160 2.32 -6.73 -11.07
CA SER A 160 2.46 -8.03 -10.41
C SER A 160 2.70 -9.14 -11.42
N VAL A 161 3.66 -9.99 -11.10
CA VAL A 161 4.05 -11.18 -11.86
C VAL A 161 3.66 -12.46 -11.14
N LYS A 162 3.29 -13.48 -11.92
CA LYS A 162 2.93 -14.82 -11.42
C LYS A 162 3.95 -15.84 -11.92
N PRO A 163 5.13 -15.94 -11.27
CA PRO A 163 6.15 -16.89 -11.68
C PRO A 163 5.63 -18.34 -11.63
N ILE A 164 4.75 -18.63 -10.66
CA ILE A 164 4.09 -19.93 -10.48
C ILE A 164 2.65 -19.71 -10.03
N LYS A 165 1.77 -20.72 -10.22
CA LYS A 165 0.31 -20.59 -10.06
C LYS A 165 -0.15 -20.04 -8.70
N TRP A 166 0.57 -20.33 -7.63
CA TRP A 166 0.19 -19.97 -6.26
C TRP A 166 0.96 -18.77 -5.71
N LEU A 167 1.92 -18.21 -6.44
CA LEU A 167 2.76 -17.10 -5.99
C LEU A 167 2.61 -15.91 -6.93
N GLU A 168 2.37 -14.75 -6.34
CA GLU A 168 2.37 -13.46 -7.03
C GLU A 168 3.42 -12.55 -6.38
N ILE A 169 4.33 -12.00 -7.17
CA ILE A 169 5.33 -11.02 -6.71
C ILE A 169 5.06 -9.73 -7.46
N GLY A 170 5.07 -8.61 -6.78
CA GLY A 170 4.83 -7.34 -7.43
C GLY A 170 5.51 -6.17 -6.75
N GLY A 171 5.28 -5.01 -7.32
CA GLY A 171 5.69 -3.74 -6.78
C GLY A 171 4.71 -2.67 -7.18
N VAL A 172 4.57 -1.68 -6.33
CA VAL A 172 3.70 -0.53 -6.51
C VAL A 172 4.53 0.73 -6.40
N CYS A 173 4.24 1.66 -7.30
CA CYS A 173 4.66 3.04 -7.21
C CYS A 173 3.40 3.91 -7.14
N SER A 174 3.23 4.59 -6.01
CA SER A 174 2.17 5.57 -5.78
C SER A 174 2.78 6.94 -5.49
N ALA A 175 1.95 7.98 -5.54
CA ALA A 175 2.36 9.35 -5.24
C ALA A 175 2.97 9.49 -3.83
N SER A 176 2.62 8.59 -2.91
CA SER A 176 3.09 8.63 -1.51
C SER A 176 4.18 7.60 -1.22
N ALA A 177 4.28 6.52 -2.00
CA ALA A 177 5.06 5.35 -1.63
C ALA A 177 5.51 4.50 -2.82
N ILE A 178 6.72 3.96 -2.75
CA ILE A 178 7.18 2.83 -3.58
C ILE A 178 7.40 1.61 -2.69
N TYR A 179 6.82 0.47 -3.06
CA TYR A 179 6.84 -0.73 -2.24
C TYR A 179 6.75 -2.03 -3.05
N GLY A 180 7.36 -3.11 -2.54
CA GLY A 180 7.22 -4.46 -3.10
C GLY A 180 6.15 -5.26 -2.37
N ASN A 181 5.49 -6.20 -3.04
CA ASN A 181 4.59 -7.17 -2.42
C ASN A 181 4.89 -8.61 -2.83
N VAL A 182 4.72 -9.54 -1.89
CA VAL A 182 4.73 -10.99 -2.18
C VAL A 182 3.42 -11.54 -1.66
N SER A 183 2.62 -12.13 -2.55
CA SER A 183 1.30 -12.64 -2.23
C SER A 183 1.15 -14.10 -2.59
N VAL A 184 0.40 -14.84 -1.77
CA VAL A 184 0.06 -16.24 -2.04
C VAL A 184 -1.40 -16.32 -2.47
N ASN A 185 -1.67 -17.05 -3.54
CA ASN A 185 -3.03 -17.33 -4.00
C ASN A 185 -3.62 -18.48 -3.17
N LEU A 186 -4.55 -18.16 -2.29
CA LEU A 186 -5.14 -19.08 -1.32
C LEU A 186 -6.23 -19.95 -1.94
N MET A 187 -6.94 -19.44 -2.95
CA MET A 187 -8.05 -20.13 -3.61
C MET A 187 -8.22 -19.60 -5.03
N LYS A 188 -8.37 -20.52 -5.98
CA LYS A 188 -8.89 -20.21 -7.32
C LYS A 188 -10.37 -20.58 -7.33
N PHE A 189 -11.26 -19.64 -7.64
CA PHE A 189 -12.64 -20.01 -7.95
C PHE A 189 -12.59 -20.80 -9.25
N LYS A 190 -13.03 -22.05 -9.19
CA LYS A 190 -13.16 -22.92 -10.34
C LYS A 190 -14.58 -22.72 -10.86
N ASP A 191 -14.72 -22.37 -12.13
CA ASP A 191 -16.00 -22.54 -12.84
C ASP A 191 -16.31 -24.04 -13.00
#